data_AF-A0A679J626-F1
#
_entry.id   AF-A0A679J626-F1
#
_cell.length_a   1.000
_cell.length_b   1.000
_cell.length_c   1.000
_cell.angle_alpha   90.00
_cell.angle_beta   90.00
_cell.angle_gamma   90.00
#
_symmetry.space_group_name_H-M   'P 1'
#
loop_
_entity.id
_entity.type
_entity.pdbx_description
1 polymer ?
#
loop_
_entity_poly.entity_id
_entity_poly.type
_entity_poly.pdbx_seq_one_letter_code
_entity_poly.pdbx_strand_id
1 'polypeptide(L)'
;MSALRPEAALTRAVEALAGHGFAVVARNTRGDSVYLKPEGCSYALRVSNHARTPKQRKNHPDAITSLVIRAATGPAQVDALVETALRNFAGERRKREGDRGGESGRPAVP
;
A
#
# COMPACT_ATOMS: atom_id res chain seq x y z
N MET A 1 12.43 -19.16 15.31
CA MET A 1 11.88 -18.60 14.05
C MET A 1 12.91 -17.62 13.49
N SER A 2 13.49 -17.91 12.33
CA SER A 2 14.56 -17.08 11.76
C SER A 2 14.00 -15.78 11.20
N ALA A 3 14.61 -14.66 11.55
CA ALA A 3 14.27 -13.36 11.02
C ALA A 3 14.50 -13.31 9.50
N LEU A 4 13.51 -12.86 8.74
CA LEU A 4 13.72 -12.63 7.31
C LEU A 4 14.56 -11.37 7.12
N ARG A 5 15.49 -11.44 6.15
CA ARG A 5 16.17 -10.25 5.65
C ARG A 5 15.12 -9.27 5.10
N PRO A 6 15.35 -7.95 5.18
CA PRO A 6 14.38 -6.95 4.70
C PRO A 6 13.90 -7.20 3.26
N GLU A 7 14.79 -7.66 2.39
CA GLU A 7 14.47 -8.01 0.99
C GLU A 7 13.57 -9.25 0.87
N ALA A 8 13.80 -10.27 1.69
CA ALA A 8 12.97 -11.47 1.71
C ALA A 8 11.58 -11.17 2.28
N ALA A 9 11.51 -10.33 3.31
CA ALA A 9 10.23 -9.85 3.87
C ALA A 9 9.44 -9.01 2.85
N LEU A 10 10.13 -8.16 2.08
CA LEU A 10 9.51 -7.39 1.01
C LEU A 10 8.99 -8.29 -0.12
N THR A 11 9.79 -9.26 -0.57
CA THR A 11 9.38 -10.22 -1.62
C THR A 11 8.14 -11.00 -1.18
N ARG A 12 8.13 -11.51 0.06
CA ARG A 12 6.97 -12.20 0.62
C ARG A 12 5.73 -11.31 0.69
N ALA A 13 5.88 -10.05 1.11
CA ALA A 13 4.77 -9.11 1.15
C ALA A 13 4.19 -8.83 -0.24
N VAL A 14 5.06 -8.74 -1.25
CA VAL A 14 4.64 -8.56 -2.65
C VAL A 14 3.90 -9.79 -3.18
N GLU A 15 4.41 -10.99 -2.92
CA GLU A 15 3.75 -12.25 -3.32
C GLU A 15 2.37 -12.40 -2.65
N ALA A 16 2.27 -12.10 -1.35
CA ALA A 16 1.01 -12.13 -0.64
C ALA A 16 -0.01 -11.15 -1.25
N LEU A 17 0.42 -9.91 -1.52
CA LEU A 17 -0.44 -8.90 -2.16
C LEU A 17 -0.84 -9.29 -3.59
N ALA A 18 0.06 -9.90 -4.36
CA ALA A 18 -0.25 -10.42 -5.68
C ALA A 18 -1.33 -11.50 -5.63
N GLY A 19 -1.30 -12.39 -4.63
CA GLY A 19 -2.37 -13.36 -4.37
C GLY A 19 -3.73 -12.72 -4.06
N HIS A 20 -3.75 -11.48 -3.57
CA HIS A 20 -4.97 -10.70 -3.33
C HIS A 20 -5.41 -9.85 -4.54
N GLY A 21 -4.79 -10.02 -5.71
CA GLY A 21 -5.14 -9.29 -6.94
C GLY A 21 -4.45 -7.93 -7.09
N PHE A 22 -3.36 -7.68 -6.36
CA PHE A 22 -2.54 -6.49 -6.56
C PHE A 22 -1.42 -6.75 -7.58
N ALA A 23 -1.40 -5.98 -8.66
CA ALA A 23 -0.33 -6.03 -9.65
C ALA A 23 0.80 -5.05 -9.29
N VAL A 24 2.06 -5.48 -9.45
CA VAL A 24 3.22 -4.59 -9.30
C VAL A 24 3.26 -3.62 -10.48
N VAL A 25 3.08 -2.33 -10.21
CA VAL A 25 3.08 -1.29 -11.26
C VAL A 25 4.40 -0.53 -11.34
N ALA A 26 5.14 -0.47 -10.24
CA ALA A 26 6.46 0.13 -10.21
C ALA A 26 7.32 -0.49 -9.12
N ARG A 27 8.60 -0.69 -9.43
CA ARG A 27 9.62 -1.11 -8.47
C ARG A 27 10.80 -0.15 -8.58
N ASN A 28 11.31 0.30 -7.44
CA ASN A 28 12.51 1.11 -7.44
C ASN A 28 13.75 0.23 -7.68
N THR A 29 14.75 0.72 -8.40
CA THR A 29 15.94 -0.04 -8.83
C THR A 29 16.75 -0.60 -7.67
N ARG A 30 16.69 0.03 -6.50
CA ARG A 30 17.33 -0.51 -5.27
C ARG A 30 16.55 -1.62 -4.57
N GLY A 31 15.35 -1.97 -5.05
CA GLY A 31 14.51 -3.01 -4.42
C GLY A 31 13.82 -2.59 -3.11
N ASP A 32 14.11 -1.41 -2.59
CA ASP A 32 13.63 -0.92 -1.29
C ASP A 32 12.16 -0.49 -1.28
N SER A 33 11.53 -0.36 -2.45
CA SER A 33 10.16 0.14 -2.57
C SER A 33 9.47 -0.45 -3.79
N VAL A 34 8.27 -0.95 -3.55
CA VAL A 34 7.38 -1.54 -4.55
C VAL A 34 6.02 -0.87 -4.45
N TYR A 35 5.47 -0.49 -5.59
CA TYR A 35 4.13 0.05 -5.72
C TYR A 35 3.27 -1.01 -6.39
N LEU A 36 2.17 -1.35 -5.71
CA LEU A 36 1.21 -2.31 -6.22
C LEU A 36 -0.15 -1.63 -6.34
N LYS A 37 -0.89 -1.95 -7.39
CA LYS A 37 -2.26 -1.47 -7.61
C LYS A 37 -3.19 -2.67 -7.75
N PRO A 38 -4.35 -2.68 -7.07
CA PRO A 38 -5.39 -3.64 -7.39
C PRO A 38 -5.95 -3.37 -8.78
N GLU A 39 -6.40 -4.43 -9.44
CA GLU A 39 -7.04 -4.32 -10.75
C GLU A 39 -8.25 -3.37 -10.67
N GLY A 40 -8.36 -2.45 -11.65
CA GLY A 40 -9.42 -1.46 -11.70
C GLY A 40 -9.33 -0.32 -10.68
N CYS A 41 -8.23 -0.18 -9.94
CA CYS A 41 -8.08 0.89 -8.94
C CYS A 41 -7.03 1.92 -9.35
N SER A 42 -7.37 3.21 -9.23
CA SER A 42 -6.43 4.31 -9.50
C SER A 42 -5.38 4.50 -8.39
N TYR A 43 -5.60 3.91 -7.22
CA TYR A 43 -4.77 4.10 -6.04
C TYR A 43 -3.75 2.98 -5.86
N ALA A 44 -2.56 3.33 -5.39
CA ALA A 44 -1.48 2.40 -5.11
C ALA A 44 -1.33 2.10 -3.61
N LEU A 45 -0.91 0.87 -3.32
CA LEU A 45 -0.34 0.46 -2.06
C LEU A 45 1.18 0.40 -2.24
N ARG A 46 1.89 1.12 -1.38
CA ARG A 46 3.36 1.11 -1.38
C ARG A 46 3.87 0.16 -0.31
N VAL A 47 4.78 -0.74 -0.66
CA VAL A 47 5.54 -1.56 0.28
C VAL A 47 6.98 -1.09 0.27
N SER A 48 7.54 -0.75 1.42
CA SER A 48 8.96 -0.36 1.55
C SER A 48 9.59 -0.99 2.79
N ASN A 49 10.91 -1.13 2.78
CA ASN A 49 11.70 -1.50 3.96
C ASN A 49 12.08 -0.28 4.84
N HIS A 50 11.98 0.95 4.31
CA HIS A 50 12.35 2.17 5.02
C HIS A 50 11.22 3.20 5.11
N ALA A 51 11.30 4.05 6.15
CA ALA A 51 10.38 5.17 6.36
C ALA A 51 10.47 6.20 5.21
N ARG A 52 9.34 6.82 4.84
CA ARG A 52 9.34 7.92 3.85
C ARG A 52 10.19 9.08 4.34
N THR A 53 11.07 9.59 3.47
CA THR A 53 11.60 10.95 3.59
C THR A 53 10.55 11.96 3.12
N PRO A 54 10.56 13.21 3.60
CA PRO A 54 9.59 14.25 3.21
C PRO A 54 9.51 14.47 1.70
N LYS A 55 10.65 14.36 1.00
CA LYS A 55 10.76 14.53 -0.47
C LYS A 55 9.99 13.46 -1.24
N GLN A 56 9.96 12.21 -0.75
CA GLN A 56 9.22 11.11 -1.37
C GLN A 56 7.70 11.16 -1.12
N ARG A 57 7.24 11.89 -0.09
CA ARG A 57 5.80 12.14 0.11
C ARG A 57 5.23 13.02 -1.01
N LYS A 58 6.03 13.97 -1.50
CA LYS A 58 5.61 14.92 -2.54
C LYS A 58 5.50 14.30 -3.94
N ASN A 59 6.25 13.22 -4.22
CA ASN A 59 6.36 12.63 -5.56
C ASN A 59 5.34 11.53 -5.89
N HIS A 60 4.69 10.92 -4.90
CA HIS A 60 3.76 9.80 -5.10
C HIS A 60 2.46 10.03 -4.31
N PRO A 61 1.58 10.93 -4.80
CA PRO A 61 0.27 11.21 -4.19
C PRO A 61 -0.75 10.09 -4.44
N ASP A 62 -0.48 9.21 -5.39
CA ASP A 62 -1.30 8.07 -5.76
C ASP A 62 -1.24 6.91 -4.75
N ALA A 63 -0.20 6.88 -3.91
CA ALA A 63 -0.02 5.86 -2.88
C ALA A 63 -0.77 6.22 -1.57
N ILE A 64 -2.04 5.79 -1.47
CA ILE A 64 -2.93 6.07 -0.33
C ILE A 64 -2.57 5.27 0.93
N THR A 65 -1.91 4.12 0.76
CA THR A 65 -1.47 3.26 1.87
C THR A 65 0.00 2.93 1.71
N SER A 66 0.73 2.90 2.82
CA SER A 66 2.15 2.58 2.82
C SER A 66 2.44 1.56 3.92
N LEU A 67 2.82 0.35 3.52
CA LEU A 67 3.35 -0.68 4.40
C LEU A 67 4.86 -0.51 4.51
N VAL A 68 5.38 -0.39 5.74
CA VAL A 68 6.82 -0.23 6.00
C VAL A 68 7.31 -1.36 6.89
N ILE A 69 8.17 -2.22 6.34
CA ILE A 69 8.77 -3.36 7.05
C ILE A 69 10.19 -2.97 7.49
N ARG A 70 10.33 -2.34 8.67
CA ARG A 70 11.63 -1.80 9.14
C ARG A 70 12.56 -2.79 9.81
N ALA A 71 12.03 -3.94 10.25
CA ALA A 71 12.76 -4.85 11.13
C ALA A 71 12.71 -6.29 10.61
N ALA A 72 13.70 -7.06 11.06
CA ALA A 72 13.72 -8.52 11.05
C ALA A 72 12.38 -9.07 11.55
N THR A 73 11.51 -9.41 10.61
CA THR A 73 10.15 -9.90 10.89
C THR A 73 10.04 -11.34 10.41
N GLY A 74 9.36 -12.17 11.20
CA GLY A 74 9.08 -13.54 10.81
C GLY A 74 8.03 -13.60 9.68
N PRO A 75 7.92 -14.72 8.96
CA PRO A 75 6.95 -14.89 7.87
C PRO A 75 5.51 -14.56 8.30
N ALA A 76 5.07 -15.07 9.45
CA ALA A 76 3.74 -14.81 9.99
C ALA A 76 3.49 -13.34 10.35
N GLN A 77 4.55 -12.62 10.73
CA GLN A 77 4.45 -11.21 11.09
C GLN A 77 4.34 -10.33 9.84
N VAL A 78 5.03 -10.72 8.76
CA VAL A 78 4.84 -10.09 7.44
C VAL A 78 3.41 -10.29 6.96
N ASP A 79 2.85 -11.50 7.09
CA ASP A 79 1.49 -11.80 6.65
C ASP A 79 0.46 -10.98 7.43
N ALA A 80 0.59 -10.87 8.76
CA ALA A 80 -0.29 -10.01 9.58
C ALA A 80 -0.19 -8.52 9.23
N LEU A 81 1.02 -8.04 8.89
CA LEU A 81 1.24 -6.67 8.42
C LEU A 81 0.60 -6.42 7.06
N VAL A 82 0.68 -7.40 6.15
CA VAL A 82 0.01 -7.35 4.84
C VAL A 82 -1.50 -7.30 5.01
N GLU A 83 -2.09 -8.16 5.85
CA GLU A 83 -3.53 -8.12 6.13
C GLU A 83 -3.97 -6.76 6.68
N THR A 84 -3.21 -6.20 7.62
CA THR A 84 -3.48 -4.89 8.18
C THR A 84 -3.40 -3.80 7.10
N ALA A 85 -2.39 -3.86 6.24
CA ALA A 85 -2.24 -2.92 5.12
C ALA A 85 -3.38 -3.03 4.11
N LEU A 86 -3.87 -4.24 3.82
CA LEU A 86 -5.02 -4.48 2.95
C LEU A 86 -6.30 -3.88 3.52
N ARG A 87 -6.57 -4.09 4.82
CA ARG A 87 -7.73 -3.49 5.50
C ARG A 87 -7.67 -1.96 5.49
N ASN A 88 -6.49 -1.39 5.77
CA ASN A 88 -6.26 0.05 5.71
C ASN A 88 -6.46 0.59 4.29
N PHE A 89 -5.94 -0.11 3.26
CA PHE A 89 -6.13 0.28 1.87
C PHE A 89 -7.59 0.23 1.44
N ALA A 90 -8.33 -0.82 1.81
CA ALA A 90 -9.76 -0.91 1.52
C ALA A 90 -10.54 0.22 2.20
N GLY A 91 -10.20 0.56 3.44
CA GLY A 91 -10.81 1.68 4.17
C GLY A 91 -10.51 3.03 3.51
N GLU A 92 -9.25 3.32 3.19
CA GLU A 92 -8.84 4.56 2.54
C GLU A 92 -9.39 4.67 1.11
N ARG A 93 -9.40 3.56 0.35
CA ARG A 93 -10.03 3.48 -0.97
C ARG A 93 -11.52 3.83 -0.86
N ARG A 94 -12.26 3.22 0.06
CA ARG A 94 -13.69 3.50 0.26
C ARG A 94 -13.94 4.96 0.63
N LYS A 95 -13.10 5.55 1.49
CA LYS A 95 -13.20 6.98 1.81
C LYS A 95 -12.99 7.85 0.57
N ARG A 96 -11.96 7.56 -0.24
CA ARG A 96 -11.61 8.35 -1.42
C ARG A 96 -12.59 8.19 -2.59
N GLU A 97 -13.09 6.97 -2.81
CA GLU A 97 -14.14 6.67 -3.79
C GLU A 97 -15.48 7.24 -3.32
N GLY A 98 -15.79 7.15 -2.02
CA GLY A 98 -16.97 7.76 -1.40
C GLY A 98 -16.97 9.28 -1.46
N ASP A 99 -15.81 9.94 -1.24
CA ASP A 99 -15.65 11.39 -1.42
C ASP A 99 -15.90 11.81 -2.87
N ARG A 100 -15.50 10.98 -3.84
CA ARG A 100 -15.78 11.20 -5.27
C ARG A 100 -17.24 10.95 -5.66
N GLY A 101 -17.98 10.17 -4.86
CA GLY A 101 -19.42 9.96 -5.01
C GLY A 101 -20.27 10.96 -4.21
N GLY A 102 -19.65 11.87 -3.45
CA GLY A 102 -20.32 12.86 -2.59
C GLY A 102 -20.68 14.17 -3.27
N GLU A 103 -20.46 14.33 -4.58
CA GLU A 103 -20.95 15.49 -5.34
C GLU A 103 -22.31 15.16 -5.99
N SER A 104 -23.34 15.00 -5.15
CA SER A 104 -24.74 15.04 -5.56
C SER A 104 -25.57 15.45 -4.35
N GLY A 105 -25.77 16.76 -4.19
CA GLY A 105 -26.69 17.28 -3.18
C GLY A 105 -26.30 18.64 -2.62
N ARG A 106 -26.15 19.66 -3.47
CA ARG A 106 -26.52 21.01 -3.04
C ARG A 106 -28.05 21.05 -2.98
N PRO A 107 -28.70 21.30 -1.84
CA PRO A 107 -29.95 22.04 -1.88
C PRO A 107 -29.56 23.51 -2.00
N ALA A 108 -29.71 24.06 -3.20
CA ALA A 108 -29.97 25.48 -3.32
C ALA A 108 -31.32 25.72 -2.63
N VAL A 109 -31.32 26.49 -1.55
CA VAL A 109 -32.55 26.97 -0.92
C VAL A 109 -32.77 28.42 -1.34
N PRO A 110 -34.02 28.78 -1.71
CA PRO A 110 -34.39 30.06 -2.32
C PRO A 110 -34.31 31.25 -1.37
#